data_AF-A7TA40-F1
#
_entry.id   AF-A7TA40-F1
#
_cell.length_a   1.000
_cell.length_b   1.000
_cell.length_c   1.000
_cell.angle_alpha   90.00
_cell.angle_beta   90.00
_cell.angle_gamma   90.00
#
_symmetry.space_group_name_H-M   'P 1'
#
loop_
_entity.id
_entity.type
_entity.pdbx_description
1 polymer ?
#
loop_
_entity_poly.entity_id
_entity_poly.type
_entity_poly.pdbx_seq_one_letter_code
_entity_poly.pdbx_strand_id
1 'polypeptide(L)'
;AYVSNKHEDDKIIAFERGNLLWIFNFHPTKSFPDYRVGVNRAGKFNLVLSTDAEEFGGHRRVDPDCRYYVESRPWHNRAFSLLV
;
A
#
# COMPACT_ATOMS: atom_id res chain seq x y z
N ALA A 1 -3.09 14.59 -6.75
CA ALA A 1 -2.83 13.16 -6.43
C ALA A 1 -1.78 12.65 -7.41
N TYR A 2 -0.93 11.71 -7.01
CA TYR A 2 0.11 11.14 -7.88
C TYR A 2 0.02 9.62 -7.86
N VAL A 3 -0.12 9.00 -9.03
CA VAL A 3 -0.22 7.54 -9.19
C VAL A 3 1.18 6.96 -9.30
N SER A 4 1.62 6.22 -8.27
CA SER A 4 2.94 5.58 -8.24
C SER A 4 2.91 4.17 -8.83
N ASN A 5 1.77 3.49 -8.87
CA ASN A 5 1.67 2.17 -9.49
C ASN A 5 0.29 1.98 -10.15
N LYS A 6 0.33 1.40 -11.36
CA LYS A 6 -0.83 0.90 -12.11
C LYS A 6 -0.38 -0.38 -12.82
N HIS A 7 -0.19 -1.43 -12.02
CA HIS A 7 0.37 -2.67 -12.52
C HIS A 7 -0.75 -3.48 -13.19
N GLU A 8 -0.69 -3.62 -14.52
CA GLU A 8 -1.76 -4.27 -15.27
C GLU A 8 -1.88 -5.75 -14.91
N ASP A 9 -0.78 -6.51 -14.79
CA ASP A 9 -0.88 -7.94 -14.47
C ASP A 9 -1.31 -8.20 -13.02
N ASP A 10 -0.62 -7.58 -12.06
CA ASP A 10 -0.94 -7.70 -10.64
C ASP A 10 -2.25 -7.01 -10.24
N LYS A 11 -2.82 -6.18 -11.12
CA LYS A 11 -4.05 -5.39 -10.89
C LYS A 11 -3.96 -4.53 -9.61
N ILE A 12 -2.77 -4.01 -9.33
CA ILE A 12 -2.51 -3.12 -8.19
C ILE A 12 -2.51 -1.66 -8.64
N ILE A 13 -3.27 -0.82 -7.92
CA ILE A 13 -3.21 0.64 -8.05
C ILE A 13 -2.71 1.23 -6.74
N ALA A 14 -1.64 2.02 -6.80
CA ALA A 14 -1.11 2.76 -5.64
C ALA A 14 -0.94 4.25 -5.96
N PHE A 15 -1.38 5.11 -5.06
CA PHE A 15 -1.24 6.56 -5.23
C PHE A 15 -1.21 7.32 -3.91
N GLU A 16 -0.62 8.53 -3.94
CA GLU A 16 -0.60 9.45 -2.80
C GLU A 16 -1.59 10.60 -3.03
N ARG A 17 -2.40 10.90 -2.00
CA ARG A 17 -3.32 12.05 -1.97
C ARG A 17 -3.35 12.66 -0.57
N GLY A 18 -2.94 13.92 -0.45
CA GLY A 18 -2.73 14.56 0.85
C GLY A 18 -1.60 13.86 1.61
N ASN A 19 -1.82 13.58 2.89
CA ASN A 19 -0.86 12.87 3.75
C ASN A 19 -1.07 11.34 3.77
N LEU A 20 -1.83 10.79 2.81
CA LEU A 20 -2.22 9.39 2.78
C LEU A 20 -1.65 8.68 1.55
N LEU A 21 -1.26 7.42 1.77
CA LEU A 21 -0.97 6.44 0.73
C LEU A 21 -2.21 5.54 0.58
N TRP A 22 -2.64 5.35 -0.67
CA TRP A 22 -3.76 4.49 -1.03
C TRP A 22 -3.24 3.31 -1.85
N ILE A 23 -3.68 2.10 -1.53
CA ILE A 23 -3.31 0.86 -2.22
C ILE A 23 -4.59 0.06 -2.45
N PHE A 24 -4.84 -0.30 -3.70
CA PHE A 24 -5.98 -1.11 -4.12
C PHE A 24 -5.47 -2.36 -4.81
N ASN A 25 -5.96 -3.53 -4.38
CA ASN A 25 -5.74 -4.79 -5.06
C ASN A 25 -7.05 -5.24 -5.73
N PHE A 26 -7.08 -5.19 -7.07
CA PHE A 26 -8.20 -5.65 -7.89
C PHE A 26 -7.96 -7.04 -8.49
N HIS A 27 -6.89 -7.73 -8.10
CA HIS A 27 -6.65 -9.09 -8.59
C HIS A 27 -7.72 -10.03 -8.01
N PRO A 28 -8.44 -10.82 -8.85
CA PRO A 28 -9.59 -11.60 -8.38
C PRO A 28 -9.22 -12.75 -7.43
N THR A 29 -7.98 -13.24 -7.52
CA THR A 29 -7.54 -14.46 -6.83
C THR A 29 -6.18 -14.39 -6.12
N LYS A 30 -5.38 -13.33 -6.33
CA LYS A 30 -4.01 -13.28 -5.81
C LYS A 30 -3.92 -12.26 -4.68
N SER A 31 -3.22 -12.67 -3.63
CA SER A 31 -2.76 -11.80 -2.56
C SER A 31 -1.25 -11.72 -2.63
N PHE A 32 -0.70 -10.54 -2.34
CA PHE A 32 0.73 -10.27 -2.48
C PHE A 32 1.28 -9.91 -1.10
N PRO A 33 2.03 -10.80 -0.44
CA PRO A 33 2.83 -10.42 0.72
C PRO A 33 4.06 -9.65 0.25
N ASP A 34 4.55 -8.73 1.10
CA ASP A 34 5.78 -7.98 0.86
C ASP A 34 5.78 -7.21 -0.47
N TYR A 35 4.65 -6.62 -0.84
CA TYR A 35 4.52 -5.91 -2.10
C TYR A 35 5.16 -4.52 -1.99
N ARG A 36 6.10 -4.19 -2.88
CA ARG A 36 6.83 -2.91 -2.80
C ARG A 36 6.05 -1.75 -3.38
N VAL A 37 5.89 -0.69 -2.59
CA VAL A 37 5.19 0.55 -2.98
C VAL A 37 6.10 1.75 -2.78
N GLY A 38 6.18 2.62 -3.79
CA GLY A 38 6.95 3.86 -3.74
C GLY A 38 6.20 4.99 -3.02
N VAL A 39 6.90 5.76 -2.18
CA VAL A 39 6.36 6.91 -1.41
C VAL A 39 7.32 8.09 -1.39
N ASN A 40 6.79 9.30 -1.25
CA ASN A 40 7.61 10.50 -1.26
C ASN A 40 8.12 10.93 0.13
N ARG A 41 7.65 10.29 1.20
CA ARG A 41 7.98 10.64 2.59
C ARG A 41 8.68 9.49 3.30
N ALA A 42 9.80 9.80 3.95
CA ALA A 42 10.47 8.89 4.88
C ALA A 42 9.68 8.75 6.19
N GLY A 43 10.02 7.73 6.99
CA GLY A 43 9.46 7.50 8.32
C GLY A 43 8.69 6.19 8.42
N LYS A 44 7.52 6.25 9.04
CA LYS A 44 6.64 5.11 9.27
C LYS A 44 5.21 5.44 8.85
N PHE A 45 4.53 4.46 8.26
CA PHE A 45 3.11 4.49 7.98
C PHE A 45 2.38 3.56 8.95
N ASN A 46 1.19 4.00 9.36
CA ASN A 46 0.27 3.19 10.15
C ASN A 46 -0.98 2.93 9.30
N LEU A 47 -1.63 1.79 9.49
CA LEU A 47 -2.90 1.50 8.86
C LEU A 47 -3.99 2.40 9.47
N VAL A 48 -4.67 3.19 8.64
CA VAL A 48 -5.77 4.07 9.07
C VAL A 48 -7.13 3.63 8.56
N LEU A 49 -7.15 2.78 7.53
CA LEU A 49 -8.34 2.21 6.92
C LEU A 49 -7.96 0.92 6.20
N SER A 50 -8.75 -0.13 6.38
CA SER A 50 -8.67 -1.38 5.60
C SER A 50 -10.07 -1.85 5.27
N THR A 51 -10.35 -2.05 3.98
CA THR A 51 -11.63 -2.63 3.54
C THR A 51 -11.75 -4.11 3.87
N ASP A 52 -10.66 -4.76 4.28
CA ASP A 52 -10.65 -6.16 4.73
C ASP A 52 -10.92 -6.28 6.25
N ALA A 53 -11.20 -5.19 6.94
CA ALA A 53 -11.59 -5.24 8.36
C ALA A 53 -12.96 -5.92 8.55
N GLU A 54 -13.12 -6.61 9.68
CA GLU A 54 -14.32 -7.38 10.02
C GLU A 54 -15.58 -6.49 10.09
N GLU A 55 -15.45 -5.27 10.58
CA GLU A 55 -16.54 -4.28 10.64
C GLU A 55 -17.12 -3.88 9.27
N PHE A 56 -16.35 -4.10 8.20
CA PHE A 56 -16.78 -3.89 6.81
C PHE A 56 -17.13 -5.21 6.09
N GLY A 57 -17.17 -6.33 6.81
CA GLY A 57 -17.44 -7.66 6.25
C GLY A 57 -16.23 -8.30 5.56
N GLY A 58 -15.01 -7.81 5.83
CA GLY A 58 -13.76 -8.38 5.33
C GLY A 58 -13.28 -9.59 6.13
N HIS A 59 -12.14 -10.16 5.73
CA HIS A 59 -11.59 -11.38 6.30
C HIS A 59 -10.51 -11.18 7.37
N ARG A 60 -10.23 -9.92 7.76
CA ARG A 60 -9.28 -9.55 8.82
C ARG A 60 -7.86 -10.10 8.57
N ARG A 61 -7.40 -10.05 7.32
CA ARG A 61 -6.06 -10.53 6.92
C ARG A 61 -4.96 -9.49 7.11
N VAL A 62 -5.34 -8.22 7.17
CA VAL A 62 -4.42 -7.11 7.43
C VAL A 62 -4.47 -6.77 8.92
N ASP A 63 -3.32 -6.85 9.58
CA ASP A 63 -3.18 -6.48 10.99
C ASP A 63 -3.28 -4.95 11.19
N PRO A 64 -4.28 -4.45 11.94
CA PRO A 64 -4.45 -3.02 12.18
C PRO A 64 -3.30 -2.38 12.99
N ASP A 65 -2.57 -3.18 13.78
CA ASP A 65 -1.45 -2.70 14.58
C ASP A 65 -0.12 -2.72 13.83
N CYS A 66 -0.11 -3.24 12.60
CA CYS A 66 1.08 -3.25 11.75
C CYS A 66 1.63 -1.83 11.53
N ARG A 67 2.97 -1.75 11.48
CA ARG A 67 3.73 -0.53 11.21
C ARG A 67 4.59 -0.77 9.99
N TYR A 68 4.41 0.04 8.96
CA TYR A 68 5.15 -0.07 7.73
C TYR A 68 6.32 0.91 7.74
N TYR A 69 7.53 0.38 7.64
CA TYR A 69 8.76 1.16 7.72
C TYR A 69 9.23 1.54 6.32
N VAL A 70 9.60 2.81 6.15
CA VAL A 70 10.07 3.33 4.87
C VAL A 70 11.58 3.16 4.77
N GLU A 71 12.03 2.55 3.67
CA GLU A 71 13.43 2.41 3.30
C GLU A 71 13.86 3.56 2.39
N SER A 72 15.14 3.97 2.51
CA SER A 72 15.80 4.89 1.58
C SER A 72 16.13 4.21 0.24
N ARG A 73 15.11 3.62 -0.38
CA ARG A 73 15.19 2.87 -1.64
C ARG A 73 14.19 3.43 -2.64
N PRO A 74 14.66 4.09 -3.73
CA PRO A 74 13.77 4.59 -4.76
C PRO A 74 12.96 3.49 -5.43
N TRP A 75 11.69 3.77 -5.72
CA TRP A 75 10.80 2.85 -6.42
C TRP A 75 9.71 3.61 -7.17
N HIS A 76 9.42 3.21 -8.42
CA HIS A 76 8.40 3.83 -9.26
C HIS A 76 8.36 5.38 -9.21
N ASN A 77 9.49 6.03 -9.50
CA ASN A 77 9.66 7.49 -9.49
C ASN A 77 9.38 8.17 -8.14
N ARG A 78 9.50 7.43 -7.03
CA ARG A 78 9.50 7.96 -5.67
C ARG A 78 10.86 7.79 -5.01
N ALA A 79 11.21 8.72 -4.13
CA ALA A 79 12.51 8.74 -3.45
C ALA A 79 12.67 7.58 -2.43
N PHE A 80 11.56 7.09 -1.88
CA PHE A 80 11.53 6.04 -0.87
C PHE A 80 10.55 4.94 -1.23
N SER A 81 10.60 3.82 -0.50
CA SER A 81 9.62 2.74 -0.64
C SER A 81 9.43 1.98 0.67
N LEU A 82 8.34 1.23 0.75
CA LEU A 82 8.02 0.31 1.83
C LEU A 82 7.51 -1.00 1.24
N LEU A 83 7.49 -2.05 2.07
CA LEU A 83 6.81 -3.32 1.80
C LEU A 83 5.46 -3.30 2.53
N VAL A 84 4.41 -3.78 1.85
CA VAL A 84 3.05 -3.92 2.41
C VAL A 84 2.53 -5.34 2.28
#